data_AF-A0AA39VHJ8-F1
#
_entry.id   AF-A0AA39VHJ8-F1
#
_cell.length_a   1.000
_cell.length_b   1.000
_cell.length_c   1.000
_cell.angle_alpha   90.00
_cell.angle_beta   90.00
_cell.angle_gamma   90.00
#
_symmetry.space_group_name_H-M   'P 1'
#
loop_
_entity.id
_entity.type
_entity.pdbx_description
1 polymer ?
#
loop_
_entity_poly.entity_id
_entity_poly.type
_entity_poly.pdbx_seq_one_letter_code
_entity_poly.pdbx_strand_id
1 'polypeptide(L)'
;MFAAAGSRINSVERYEVEGNKWVEMDGLPRFRAGCVGFVAEESGEFWVMGGYGESRIVSGVFPVDEYYRDAVVMELKNDDGNDVDGGGGKWREVGDMWEEGQRARLGKIVVLEDDDRRSPEVFMLEQTDILRYDLALNRWQKETSVPRKAPDEKSFGFVVLDGELHVMTLLNGLDWSETRRSRQHKKAGTLFIQIYHPRKKTWRSLVAKPPFHHPLDFSTAVMCTIRL
;
A
#
# COMPACT_ATOMS: atom_id res chain seq x y z
N MET A 1 -20.29 -3.69 10.64
CA MET A 1 -20.30 -4.14 9.24
C MET A 1 -18.91 -4.71 8.98
N PHE A 2 -18.80 -6.02 8.74
CA PHE A 2 -17.53 -6.74 8.68
C PHE A 2 -16.73 -6.32 7.44
N ALA A 3 -15.49 -5.87 7.65
CA ALA A 3 -14.55 -5.53 6.58
C ALA A 3 -13.84 -6.81 6.10
N ALA A 4 -14.59 -7.72 5.49
CA ALA A 4 -14.06 -8.88 4.77
C ALA A 4 -14.75 -8.91 3.40
N ALA A 5 -14.50 -7.87 2.61
CA ALA A 5 -14.93 -7.80 1.23
C ALA A 5 -13.74 -8.21 0.36
N GLY A 6 -13.71 -9.48 -0.01
CA GLY A 6 -12.71 -10.03 -0.91
C GLY A 6 -12.90 -11.53 -1.06
N SER A 7 -13.01 -12.00 -2.30
CA SER A 7 -12.94 -13.44 -2.58
C SER A 7 -11.52 -13.90 -2.28
N ARG A 8 -11.38 -14.91 -1.42
CA ARG A 8 -10.09 -15.55 -1.13
C ARG A 8 -9.76 -16.42 -2.32
N ILE A 9 -8.76 -16.00 -3.09
CA ILE A 9 -8.32 -16.68 -4.31
C ILE A 9 -6.82 -16.92 -4.22
N ASN A 10 -6.35 -17.88 -5.00
CA ASN A 10 -4.92 -18.09 -5.22
C ASN A 10 -4.55 -18.01 -6.71
N SER A 11 -5.51 -17.84 -7.62
CA SER A 11 -5.23 -17.63 -9.04
C SER A 11 -4.47 -16.33 -9.25
N VAL A 12 -3.49 -16.37 -10.15
CA VAL A 12 -2.64 -15.23 -10.53
C VAL A 12 -2.71 -15.10 -12.04
N GLU A 13 -2.89 -13.88 -12.52
CA GLU A 13 -2.99 -13.59 -13.95
C GLU A 13 -2.12 -12.38 -14.28
N ARG A 14 -1.46 -12.42 -15.44
CA ARG A 14 -0.72 -11.30 -16.01
C ARG A 14 -1.48 -10.74 -17.20
N TYR A 15 -1.67 -9.43 -17.20
CA TYR A 15 -2.23 -8.75 -18.37
C TYR A 15 -1.14 -8.51 -19.42
N GLU A 16 -1.27 -9.15 -20.59
CA GLU A 16 -0.40 -8.95 -21.75
C GLU A 16 -0.94 -7.78 -22.58
N VAL A 17 -0.20 -6.67 -22.60
CA VAL A 17 -0.64 -5.42 -23.25
C VAL A 17 -0.75 -5.56 -24.76
N GLU A 18 0.24 -6.18 -25.42
CA GLU A 18 0.25 -6.36 -26.89
C GLU A 18 -0.90 -7.23 -27.36
N GLY A 19 -1.14 -8.35 -26.67
CA GLY A 19 -2.23 -9.28 -26.95
C GLY A 19 -3.59 -8.87 -26.39
N ASN A 20 -3.65 -7.81 -25.56
CA ASN A 20 -4.84 -7.38 -24.83
C ASN A 20 -5.61 -8.54 -24.17
N LYS A 21 -4.90 -9.39 -23.44
CA LYS A 21 -5.47 -10.59 -22.82
C LYS A 21 -4.86 -10.84 -21.45
N TRP A 22 -5.62 -11.48 -20.58
CA TRP A 22 -5.11 -12.04 -19.34
C TRP A 22 -4.50 -13.42 -19.62
N VAL A 23 -3.33 -13.68 -19.07
CA VAL A 23 -2.60 -14.94 -19.15
C VAL A 23 -2.49 -15.51 -17.76
N GLU A 24 -2.93 -16.74 -17.57
CA GLU A 24 -2.84 -17.46 -16.30
C GLU A 24 -1.38 -17.73 -15.94
N MET A 25 -1.05 -17.60 -14.66
CA MET A 25 0.25 -17.88 -14.07
C MET A 25 0.13 -18.92 -12.96
N ASP A 26 1.27 -19.41 -12.46
CA ASP A 26 1.31 -20.22 -11.24
C ASP A 26 0.59 -19.49 -10.09
N GLY A 27 -0.38 -20.18 -9.49
CA GLY A 27 -1.16 -19.64 -8.39
C GLY A 27 -0.36 -19.51 -7.09
N LEU A 28 -0.78 -18.60 -6.22
CA LEU A 28 -0.23 -18.42 -4.87
C LEU A 28 -0.26 -19.76 -4.09
N PRO A 29 0.72 -20.02 -3.20
CA PRO A 29 0.76 -21.25 -2.40
C PRO A 29 -0.47 -21.44 -1.49
N ARG A 30 -1.13 -20.33 -1.11
CA ARG A 30 -2.33 -20.32 -0.25
C ARG A 30 -3.32 -19.26 -0.76
N PHE A 31 -4.60 -19.45 -0.47
CA PHE A 31 -5.63 -18.45 -0.72
C PHE A 31 -5.35 -17.18 0.08
N ARG A 32 -5.41 -16.01 -0.56
CA ARG A 32 -5.23 -14.72 0.11
C ARG A 32 -6.25 -13.71 -0.42
N ALA A 33 -6.66 -12.78 0.44
CA ALA A 33 -7.41 -11.58 0.12
C ALA A 33 -6.86 -10.41 0.94
N GLY A 34 -7.00 -9.18 0.41
CA GLY A 34 -6.49 -7.98 1.09
C GLY A 34 -4.97 -7.95 1.31
N CYS A 35 -4.21 -8.75 0.56
CA CYS A 35 -2.76 -8.67 0.50
C CYS A 35 -2.31 -7.45 -0.31
N VAL A 36 -1.04 -7.09 -0.18
CA VAL A 36 -0.39 -6.08 -1.01
C VAL A 36 0.58 -6.76 -1.95
N GLY A 37 0.59 -6.36 -3.22
CA GLY A 37 1.56 -6.83 -4.19
C GLY A 37 2.40 -5.69 -4.77
N PHE A 38 3.67 -5.94 -5.05
CA PHE A 38 4.53 -5.03 -5.80
C PHE A 38 5.63 -5.79 -6.56
N VAL A 39 6.15 -5.17 -7.61
CA VAL A 39 7.28 -5.70 -8.39
C VAL A 39 8.54 -4.97 -7.95
N ALA A 40 9.60 -5.73 -7.68
CA ALA A 40 10.95 -5.21 -7.51
C ALA A 40 11.64 -5.31 -8.88
N GLU A 41 11.56 -4.26 -9.70
CA GLU A 41 11.94 -4.32 -11.12
C GLU A 41 13.36 -4.83 -11.38
N GLU A 42 14.31 -4.45 -10.51
CA GLU A 42 15.72 -4.81 -10.61
C GLU A 42 16.00 -6.26 -10.25
N SER A 43 15.36 -6.81 -9.21
CA SER A 43 15.46 -8.25 -8.92
C SER A 43 14.56 -9.08 -9.82
N GLY A 44 13.63 -8.44 -10.55
CA GLY A 44 12.63 -9.13 -11.36
C GLY A 44 11.67 -9.94 -10.50
N GLU A 45 11.39 -9.52 -9.27
CA GLU A 45 10.60 -10.30 -8.33
C GLU A 45 9.23 -9.68 -8.08
N PHE A 46 8.19 -10.49 -8.14
CA PHE A 46 6.84 -10.10 -7.74
C PHE A 46 6.56 -10.55 -6.30
N TRP A 47 6.43 -9.59 -5.41
CA TRP A 47 6.18 -9.80 -3.99
C TRP A 47 4.69 -9.70 -3.68
N VAL A 48 4.20 -10.61 -2.83
CA VAL A 48 2.85 -10.56 -2.26
C VAL A 48 2.95 -10.72 -0.75
N MET A 49 2.49 -9.72 -0.02
CA MET A 49 2.66 -9.59 1.42
C MET A 49 1.32 -9.65 2.16
N GLY A 50 1.29 -10.45 3.24
CA GLY A 50 0.20 -10.49 4.20
C GLY A 50 -1.14 -10.90 3.58
N GLY A 51 -2.17 -10.14 3.89
CA GLY A 51 -3.56 -10.46 3.58
C GLY A 51 -4.17 -11.42 4.60
N TYR A 52 -5.29 -12.03 4.24
CA TYR A 52 -5.99 -13.03 5.05
C TYR A 52 -6.52 -14.15 4.15
N GLY A 53 -6.67 -15.36 4.70
CA GLY A 53 -7.13 -16.51 3.93
C GLY A 53 -7.99 -17.44 4.78
N GLU A 54 -7.36 -18.24 5.63
CA GLU A 54 -8.08 -19.13 6.53
C GLU A 54 -8.98 -18.34 7.51
N SER A 55 -10.04 -19.00 7.98
CA SER A 55 -10.93 -18.42 8.97
C SER A 55 -11.15 -19.38 10.12
N ARG A 56 -11.06 -18.88 11.35
CA ARG A 56 -11.30 -19.68 12.55
C ARG A 56 -12.59 -19.25 13.25
N ILE A 57 -13.31 -20.21 13.82
CA ILE A 57 -14.42 -19.94 14.74
C ILE A 57 -13.83 -19.73 16.14
N VAL A 58 -14.08 -18.57 16.74
CA VAL A 58 -13.67 -18.29 18.13
C VAL A 58 -14.92 -18.24 19.00
N SER A 59 -15.02 -19.15 19.98
CA SER A 59 -16.08 -19.14 21.00
C SER A 59 -17.51 -19.04 20.44
N GLY A 60 -17.80 -19.71 19.32
CA GLY A 60 -19.13 -19.72 18.69
C GLY A 60 -19.52 -18.41 17.98
N VAL A 61 -18.63 -17.42 17.91
CA VAL A 61 -18.80 -16.20 17.13
C VAL A 61 -18.29 -16.41 15.71
N PHE A 62 -18.96 -15.78 14.73
CA PHE A 62 -18.68 -15.82 13.29
C PHE A 62 -17.18 -15.81 12.95
N PRO A 63 -16.77 -16.46 11.84
CA PRO A 63 -15.37 -16.64 11.48
C PRO A 63 -14.58 -15.33 11.56
N VAL A 64 -13.49 -15.35 12.33
CA VAL A 64 -12.50 -14.27 12.34
C VAL A 64 -11.46 -14.62 11.28
N ASP A 65 -11.23 -13.70 10.34
CA ASP A 65 -10.18 -13.82 9.34
C ASP A 65 -8.81 -13.95 10.01
N GLU A 66 -8.06 -14.97 9.62
CA GLU A 66 -6.68 -15.13 10.02
C GLU A 66 -5.79 -14.35 9.05
N TYR A 67 -5.22 -13.25 9.56
CA TYR A 67 -4.29 -12.42 8.80
C TYR A 67 -2.93 -13.09 8.76
N TYR A 68 -2.40 -13.25 7.56
CA TYR A 68 -1.07 -13.77 7.34
C TYR A 68 -0.01 -12.76 7.72
N ARG A 69 1.05 -13.26 8.36
CA ARG A 69 2.23 -12.47 8.71
C ARG A 69 3.35 -12.62 7.70
N ASP A 70 3.22 -13.51 6.73
CA ASP A 70 4.27 -13.86 5.79
C ASP A 70 4.16 -13.13 4.45
N ALA A 71 5.23 -13.24 3.69
CA ALA A 71 5.29 -12.86 2.28
C ALA A 71 5.62 -14.07 1.41
N VAL A 72 5.16 -14.02 0.17
CA VAL A 72 5.55 -14.93 -0.90
C VAL A 72 6.08 -14.10 -2.07
N VAL A 73 6.99 -14.68 -2.83
CA VAL A 73 7.63 -13.99 -3.95
C VAL A 73 7.75 -14.93 -5.14
N MET A 74 7.55 -14.37 -6.33
CA MET A 74 7.69 -15.06 -7.62
C MET A 74 8.81 -14.40 -8.42
N GLU A 75 9.71 -15.20 -8.97
CA GLU A 75 10.75 -14.73 -9.89
C GLU A 75 10.18 -14.55 -11.29
N LEU A 76 10.12 -13.32 -11.80
CA LEU A 76 9.63 -13.02 -13.15
C LEU A 76 10.73 -13.03 -14.21
N LYS A 77 11.99 -12.87 -13.79
CA LYS A 77 13.17 -12.84 -14.66
C LYS A 77 14.16 -13.93 -14.26
N ASN A 78 14.82 -14.52 -15.25
CA ASN A 78 15.95 -15.44 -15.06
C ASN A 78 17.23 -14.66 -14.69
N ASP A 79 18.29 -15.37 -14.29
CA ASP A 79 19.62 -14.82 -13.95
C ASP A 79 20.22 -13.94 -15.08
N ASP A 80 19.83 -14.19 -16.33
CA ASP A 80 20.25 -13.42 -17.52
C ASP A 80 19.41 -12.15 -17.76
N GLY A 81 18.46 -11.83 -16.87
CA GLY A 81 17.58 -10.65 -16.94
C GLY A 81 16.42 -10.77 -17.95
N ASN A 82 16.32 -11.89 -18.67
CA ASN A 82 15.20 -12.19 -19.56
C ASN A 82 14.00 -12.70 -18.77
N ASP A 83 12.79 -12.41 -19.27
CA ASP A 83 11.55 -13.00 -18.75
C ASP A 83 11.66 -14.54 -18.70
N VAL A 84 11.12 -15.13 -17.65
CA VAL A 84 11.03 -16.59 -17.54
C VAL A 84 10.11 -17.12 -18.65
N ASP A 85 10.67 -17.87 -19.60
CA ASP A 85 9.93 -18.52 -20.68
C ASP A 85 8.78 -19.37 -20.11
N GLY A 86 7.58 -19.20 -20.67
CA GLY A 86 6.38 -19.96 -20.25
C GLY A 86 5.47 -19.26 -19.24
N GLY A 87 5.75 -18.01 -18.86
CA GLY A 87 4.75 -17.14 -18.24
C GLY A 87 4.48 -17.37 -16.75
N GLY A 88 5.36 -18.05 -16.02
CA GLY A 88 5.21 -18.20 -14.57
C GLY A 88 6.51 -18.58 -13.88
N GLY A 89 7.02 -17.69 -13.03
CA GLY A 89 8.00 -18.08 -12.02
C GLY A 89 7.36 -18.95 -10.95
N LYS A 90 8.17 -19.75 -10.26
CA LYS A 90 7.69 -20.49 -9.09
C LYS A 90 7.59 -19.56 -7.89
N TRP A 91 6.52 -19.71 -7.12
CA TRP A 91 6.41 -19.06 -5.82
C TRP A 91 7.37 -19.67 -4.81
N ARG A 92 8.02 -18.81 -4.01
CA ARG A 92 8.75 -19.19 -2.80
C ARG A 92 8.23 -18.42 -1.60
N GLU A 93 8.18 -19.09 -0.45
CA GLU A 93 7.82 -18.46 0.82
C GLU A 93 9.04 -17.73 1.40
N VAL A 94 8.82 -16.50 1.88
CA VAL A 94 9.87 -15.69 2.52
C VAL A 94 9.85 -15.86 4.05
N GLY A 95 8.69 -16.22 4.60
CA GLY A 95 8.46 -16.39 6.04
C GLY A 95 7.84 -15.15 6.70
N ASP A 96 7.64 -15.23 8.02
CA ASP A 96 6.94 -14.21 8.81
C ASP A 96 7.71 -12.87 8.85
N MET A 97 7.04 -11.80 8.42
CA MET A 97 7.52 -10.41 8.41
C MET A 97 7.38 -9.69 9.76
N TRP A 98 6.69 -10.32 10.71
CA TRP A 98 6.26 -9.76 11.99
C TRP A 98 6.64 -10.69 13.14
N GLU A 99 6.90 -10.13 14.31
CA GLU A 99 7.07 -10.93 15.52
C GLU A 99 5.75 -11.47 16.07
N GLU A 100 5.85 -12.48 16.93
CA GLU A 100 4.70 -12.99 17.65
C GLU A 100 4.05 -11.89 18.50
N GLY A 101 2.73 -11.73 18.37
CA GLY A 101 1.97 -10.65 19.03
C GLY A 101 1.91 -9.32 18.27
N GLN A 102 2.68 -9.15 17.19
CA GLN A 102 2.55 -7.99 16.32
C GLN A 102 1.34 -8.12 15.37
N ARG A 103 0.86 -6.98 14.88
CA ARG A 103 -0.33 -6.92 14.03
C ARG A 103 -0.01 -7.38 12.61
N ALA A 104 -0.74 -8.36 12.12
CA ALA A 104 -0.55 -8.94 10.78
C ALA A 104 -1.22 -8.16 9.63
N ARG A 105 -2.02 -7.13 9.93
CA ARG A 105 -2.75 -6.36 8.91
C ARG A 105 -1.91 -5.21 8.39
N LEU A 106 -1.64 -5.23 7.09
CA LEU A 106 -0.91 -4.18 6.40
C LEU A 106 -1.74 -2.89 6.26
N GLY A 107 -1.06 -1.75 6.36
CA GLY A 107 -1.55 -0.41 6.06
C GLY A 107 -1.43 -0.07 4.56
N LYS A 108 -1.36 1.21 4.23
CA LYS A 108 -1.12 1.66 2.85
C LYS A 108 0.36 1.51 2.53
N ILE A 109 0.69 0.69 1.53
CA ILE A 109 2.08 0.46 1.11
C ILE A 109 2.37 1.23 -0.16
N VAL A 110 3.59 1.77 -0.24
CA VAL A 110 4.15 2.39 -1.43
C VAL A 110 5.55 1.85 -1.66
N VAL A 111 5.95 1.80 -2.93
CA VAL A 111 7.28 1.39 -3.33
C VAL A 111 7.99 2.60 -3.92
N LEU A 112 9.18 2.85 -3.41
CA LEU A 112 10.10 3.85 -3.91
C LEU A 112 11.19 3.13 -4.67
N GLU A 113 11.13 3.26 -5.98
CA GLU A 113 12.19 2.90 -6.90
C GLU A 113 13.06 4.14 -7.12
N ASP A 114 14.36 3.94 -7.15
CA ASP A 114 15.34 5.00 -7.17
C ASP A 114 16.41 4.54 -8.14
N ASP A 115 16.61 5.26 -9.24
CA ASP A 115 17.46 4.82 -10.35
C ASP A 115 18.93 4.57 -9.92
N ASP A 116 19.35 5.11 -8.76
CA ASP A 116 20.67 4.87 -8.17
C ASP A 116 20.78 3.58 -7.34
N ARG A 117 19.65 2.94 -6.99
CA ARG A 117 19.59 1.87 -5.99
C ARG A 117 19.18 0.55 -6.60
N ARG A 118 20.01 -0.47 -6.35
CA ARG A 118 19.82 -1.90 -6.68
C ARG A 118 18.66 -2.63 -5.97
N SER A 119 17.85 -1.93 -5.19
CA SER A 119 16.70 -2.56 -4.52
C SER A 119 15.62 -1.53 -4.18
N PRO A 120 14.33 -1.87 -4.37
CA PRO A 120 13.24 -0.97 -4.01
C PRO A 120 13.20 -0.71 -2.49
N GLU A 121 12.86 0.51 -2.11
CA GLU A 121 12.48 0.81 -0.72
C GLU A 121 10.97 0.71 -0.58
N VAL A 122 10.51 -0.18 0.30
CA VAL A 122 9.08 -0.38 0.55
C VAL A 122 8.71 0.31 1.86
N PHE A 123 7.69 1.17 1.81
CA PHE A 123 7.19 1.90 2.97
C PHE A 123 5.72 1.60 3.21
N MET A 124 5.35 1.53 4.48
CA MET A 124 3.96 1.37 4.90
C MET A 124 3.55 2.53 5.80
N LEU A 125 2.43 3.17 5.48
CA LEU A 125 1.75 4.09 6.38
C LEU A 125 0.69 3.33 7.18
N GLU A 126 0.91 3.24 8.49
CA GLU A 126 -0.05 2.71 9.45
C GLU A 126 -0.41 3.81 10.45
N GLN A 127 -1.70 4.19 10.49
CA GLN A 127 -2.19 5.32 11.28
C GLN A 127 -1.40 6.60 10.99
N THR A 128 -0.39 6.91 11.80
CA THR A 128 0.52 8.04 11.64
C THR A 128 1.98 7.63 11.56
N ASP A 129 2.28 6.35 11.69
CA ASP A 129 3.65 5.84 11.63
C ASP A 129 3.97 5.37 10.21
N ILE A 130 5.16 5.75 9.75
CA ILE A 130 5.74 5.23 8.53
C ILE A 130 6.74 4.16 8.94
N LEU A 131 6.50 2.95 8.46
CA LEU A 131 7.38 1.81 8.60
C LEU A 131 8.12 1.60 7.28
N ARG A 132 9.38 1.19 7.33
CA ARG A 132 10.18 0.76 6.19
C ARG A 132 10.40 -0.74 6.28
N TYR A 133 10.26 -1.45 5.17
CA TYR A 133 10.58 -2.87 5.11
C TYR A 133 12.07 -3.07 4.88
N ASP A 134 12.68 -3.91 5.71
CA ASP A 134 14.04 -4.40 5.57
C ASP A 134 13.99 -5.77 4.88
N LEU A 135 14.35 -5.79 3.59
CA LEU A 135 14.35 -7.01 2.77
C LEU A 135 15.34 -8.05 3.29
N ALA A 136 16.48 -7.65 3.86
CA ALA A 136 17.50 -8.57 4.34
C ALA A 136 17.09 -9.24 5.64
N LEU A 137 16.40 -8.50 6.52
CA LEU A 137 15.88 -9.02 7.78
C LEU A 137 14.48 -9.60 7.68
N ASN A 138 13.82 -9.49 6.52
CA ASN A 138 12.41 -9.82 6.32
C ASN A 138 11.52 -9.17 7.39
N ARG A 139 11.67 -7.86 7.66
CA ARG A 139 10.99 -7.20 8.79
C ARG A 139 10.60 -5.76 8.55
N TRP A 140 9.49 -5.35 9.13
CA TRP A 140 9.09 -3.95 9.20
C TRP A 140 9.77 -3.23 10.35
N GLN A 141 10.33 -2.06 10.07
CA GLN A 141 11.01 -1.20 11.04
C GLN A 141 10.40 0.20 11.03
N LYS A 142 10.35 0.87 12.18
CA LYS A 142 9.87 2.25 12.25
C LYS A 142 10.87 3.20 11.61
N GLU A 143 10.39 3.94 10.61
CA GLU A 143 11.15 4.96 9.88
C GLU A 143 10.90 6.34 10.50
N THR A 144 9.64 6.75 10.61
CA THR A 144 9.26 8.06 11.14
C THR A 144 7.77 8.10 11.53
N SER A 145 7.30 9.25 12.01
CA SER A 145 5.89 9.50 12.27
C SER A 145 5.47 10.81 11.61
N VAL A 146 4.26 10.84 11.04
CA VAL A 146 3.65 12.02 10.42
C VAL A 146 3.56 13.15 11.45
N PRO A 147 4.21 14.32 11.23
CA PRO A 147 4.34 15.35 12.25
C PRO A 147 3.01 15.95 12.73
N ARG A 148 2.10 16.25 11.81
CA ARG A 148 0.77 16.78 12.12
C ARG A 148 -0.28 15.71 11.89
N LYS A 149 -0.95 15.32 12.98
CA LYS A 149 -2.03 14.34 12.96
C LYS A 149 -3.30 14.97 12.39
N ALA A 150 -4.04 14.20 11.60
CA ALA A 150 -5.36 14.62 11.12
C ALA A 150 -6.33 14.72 12.33
N PRO A 151 -7.24 15.72 12.36
CA PRO A 151 -8.21 15.89 13.46
C PRO A 151 -9.22 14.74 13.59
N ASP A 152 -9.46 14.04 12.48
CA ASP A 152 -10.27 12.83 12.40
C ASP A 152 -9.35 11.77 11.79
N GLU A 153 -9.30 10.55 12.33
CA GLU A 153 -8.44 9.43 11.89
C GLU A 153 -8.73 8.97 10.44
N LYS A 154 -9.48 9.75 9.66
CA LYS A 154 -9.98 9.37 8.35
C LYS A 154 -9.02 9.78 7.25
N SER A 155 -8.39 8.71 6.77
CA SER A 155 -7.79 8.50 5.46
C SER A 155 -6.73 9.48 5.04
N PHE A 156 -5.49 9.08 5.29
CA PHE A 156 -4.35 9.60 4.54
C PHE A 156 -4.36 9.05 3.11
N GLY A 157 -4.14 9.92 2.13
CA GLY A 157 -3.54 9.52 0.87
C GLY A 157 -2.05 9.27 1.10
N PHE A 158 -1.48 8.26 0.45
CA PHE A 158 -0.07 7.92 0.57
C PHE A 158 0.47 7.49 -0.77
N VAL A 159 1.49 8.20 -1.27
CA VAL A 159 2.07 7.99 -2.61
C VAL A 159 3.54 8.42 -2.61
N VAL A 160 4.33 7.86 -3.53
CA VAL A 160 5.72 8.29 -3.78
C VAL A 160 5.74 9.22 -4.98
N LEU A 161 6.35 10.39 -4.84
CA LEU A 161 6.59 11.31 -5.96
C LEU A 161 8.01 11.86 -5.82
N ASP A 162 8.78 11.86 -6.90
CA ASP A 162 10.15 12.41 -6.97
C ASP A 162 11.09 11.90 -5.85
N GLY A 163 11.00 10.61 -5.52
CA GLY A 163 11.82 10.00 -4.47
C GLY A 163 11.42 10.40 -3.03
N GLU A 164 10.20 10.91 -2.84
CA GLU A 164 9.70 11.37 -1.55
C GLU A 164 8.30 10.85 -1.24
N LEU A 165 8.05 10.60 0.05
CA LEU A 165 6.78 10.07 0.53
C LEU A 165 5.81 11.22 0.79
N HIS A 166 4.67 11.20 0.10
CA HIS A 166 3.65 12.23 0.19
C HIS A 166 2.45 11.69 0.97
N VAL A 167 2.23 12.26 2.15
CA VAL A 167 1.08 11.98 3.02
C VAL A 167 0.06 13.09 2.86
N MET A 168 -1.11 12.77 2.30
CA MET A 168 -2.13 13.73 1.93
C MET A 168 -3.35 13.63 2.85
N THR A 169 -3.88 14.77 3.27
CA THR A 169 -5.11 14.86 4.07
C THR A 169 -6.00 15.95 3.52
N LEU A 170 -7.29 15.68 3.41
CA LEU A 170 -8.27 16.71 3.09
C LEU A 170 -8.65 17.47 4.37
N LEU A 171 -8.30 18.74 4.44
CA LEU A 171 -8.81 19.66 5.44
C LEU A 171 -10.16 20.19 4.96
N ASN A 172 -11.24 19.63 5.50
CA ASN A 172 -12.52 20.30 5.42
C ASN A 172 -12.42 21.62 6.17
N GLY A 173 -13.00 22.68 5.62
CA GLY A 173 -13.13 23.94 6.34
C GLY A 173 -14.02 23.74 7.56
N LEU A 174 -13.47 23.22 8.65
CA LEU A 174 -14.00 23.52 9.97
C LEU A 174 -13.77 25.01 10.15
N ASP A 175 -14.86 25.75 10.03
CA ASP A 175 -14.98 27.15 10.40
C ASP A 175 -14.27 27.36 11.74
N TRP A 176 -13.14 28.06 11.72
CA TRP A 176 -12.53 28.60 12.94
C TRP A 176 -13.34 29.77 13.51
N SER A 177 -14.42 30.19 12.84
CA SER A 177 -15.41 31.12 13.37
C SER A 177 -16.66 31.14 12.48
N GLU A 178 -17.81 31.35 13.12
CA GLU A 178 -19.10 31.77 12.56
C GLU A 178 -20.20 30.70 12.42
N THR A 179 -20.95 30.61 13.52
CA THR A 179 -22.41 30.52 13.52
C THR A 179 -23.09 31.24 12.34
N ARG A 180 -24.02 30.50 11.70
CA ARG A 180 -25.22 30.92 10.93
C ARG A 180 -25.18 30.67 9.42
N ARG A 181 -26.02 29.70 9.03
CA ARG A 181 -26.86 29.62 7.81
C ARG A 181 -26.25 30.16 6.51
N SER A 182 -25.94 29.29 5.56
CA SER A 182 -26.58 29.29 4.23
C SER A 182 -26.09 28.11 3.39
N ARG A 183 -26.88 27.77 2.37
CA ARG A 183 -26.64 26.78 1.32
C ARG A 183 -25.19 26.81 0.82
N GLN A 184 -24.32 25.94 1.33
CA GLN A 184 -22.95 25.81 0.84
C GLN A 184 -22.91 24.76 -0.28
N HIS A 185 -22.75 25.22 -1.51
CA HIS A 185 -22.05 24.44 -2.53
C HIS A 185 -20.79 23.89 -1.86
N LYS A 186 -20.65 22.55 -1.80
CA LYS A 186 -19.51 21.88 -1.15
C LYS A 186 -18.23 22.40 -1.81
N LYS A 187 -17.58 23.39 -1.20
CA LYS A 187 -16.26 23.87 -1.64
C LYS A 187 -15.33 22.68 -1.58
N ALA A 188 -14.57 22.46 -2.66
CA ALA A 188 -13.50 21.48 -2.64
C ALA A 188 -12.59 21.82 -1.46
N GLY A 189 -12.44 20.88 -0.51
CA GLY A 189 -11.66 21.08 0.71
C GLY A 189 -10.22 21.46 0.41
N THR A 190 -9.47 21.90 1.42
CA THR A 190 -8.04 22.22 1.22
C THR A 190 -7.22 20.95 1.33
N LEU A 191 -6.31 20.70 0.38
CA LEU A 191 -5.39 19.58 0.44
C LEU A 191 -4.16 19.96 1.26
N PHE A 192 -3.92 19.25 2.36
CA PHE A 192 -2.70 19.37 3.15
C PHE A 192 -1.79 18.19 2.86
N ILE A 193 -0.55 18.47 2.47
CA ILE A 193 0.43 17.47 2.06
C ILE A 193 1.62 17.58 2.99
N GLN A 194 1.96 16.49 3.65
CA GLN A 194 3.18 16.34 4.45
C GLN A 194 4.13 15.45 3.67
N ILE A 195 5.32 15.97 3.37
CA ILE A 195 6.28 15.34 2.47
C ILE A 195 7.50 14.94 3.29
N TYR A 196 7.83 13.66 3.26
CA TYR A 196 9.01 13.10 3.91
C TYR A 196 10.03 12.69 2.87
N HIS A 197 11.28 13.09 3.09
CA HIS A 197 12.40 12.67 2.25
C HIS A 197 13.18 11.55 2.96
N PRO A 198 13.10 10.28 2.52
CA PRO A 198 13.70 9.15 3.25
C PRO A 198 15.22 9.21 3.36
N ARG A 199 15.92 9.72 2.33
CA ARG A 199 17.38 9.91 2.34
C ARG A 199 17.81 11.02 3.32
N LYS A 200 17.14 12.18 3.28
CA LYS A 200 17.50 13.34 4.13
C LYS A 200 16.92 13.25 5.53
N LYS A 201 15.94 12.35 5.77
CA LYS A 201 15.20 12.21 7.03
C LYS A 201 14.53 13.52 7.47
N THR A 202 14.10 14.35 6.51
CA THR A 202 13.48 15.65 6.76
C THR A 202 12.02 15.67 6.32
N TRP A 203 11.21 16.42 7.07
CA TRP A 203 9.82 16.71 6.73
C TRP A 203 9.65 18.13 6.19
N ARG A 204 8.71 18.28 5.26
CA ARG A 204 8.15 19.58 4.87
C ARG A 204 6.64 19.45 4.67
N SER A 205 5.96 20.58 4.52
CA SER A 205 4.52 20.60 4.30
C SER A 205 4.11 21.61 3.26
N LEU A 206 3.08 21.29 2.48
CA LEU A 206 2.46 22.16 1.49
C LEU A 206 0.94 22.16 1.69
N VAL A 207 0.32 23.29 1.38
CA VAL A 207 -1.13 23.44 1.31
C VAL A 207 -1.50 23.77 -0.13
N ALA A 208 -2.42 23.02 -0.71
CA ALA A 208 -2.87 23.21 -2.09
C ALA A 208 -4.41 23.14 -2.18
N LYS A 209 -4.96 23.72 -3.24
CA LYS A 209 -6.36 23.48 -3.62
C LYS A 209 -6.41 22.24 -4.50
N PRO A 210 -7.27 21.25 -4.21
CA PRO A 210 -7.43 20.11 -5.09
C PRO A 210 -7.97 20.59 -6.45
N PRO A 211 -7.50 20.02 -7.57
CA PRO A 211 -7.98 20.38 -8.91
C PRO A 211 -9.40 19.87 -9.18
N PHE A 212 -9.99 19.12 -8.24
CA PHE A 212 -11.28 18.47 -8.40
C PHE A 212 -12.41 19.29 -7.82
N HIS A 213 -13.52 19.36 -8.55
CA HIS A 213 -14.76 19.98 -8.07
C HIS A 213 -15.55 19.10 -7.08
N HIS A 214 -15.12 17.86 -6.88
CA HIS A 214 -15.78 16.88 -6.02
C HIS A 214 -14.94 16.63 -4.76
N PRO A 215 -15.57 16.31 -3.61
CA PRO A 215 -14.84 15.91 -2.41
C PRO A 215 -13.97 14.68 -2.68
N LEU A 216 -12.72 14.72 -2.25
CA LEU A 216 -11.82 13.57 -2.28
C LEU A 216 -12.02 12.72 -1.03
N ASP A 217 -12.04 11.39 -1.21
CA ASP A 217 -12.05 10.41 -0.13
C ASP A 217 -10.87 9.46 -0.28
N PHE A 218 -9.84 9.65 0.53
CA PHE A 218 -8.64 8.82 0.48
C PHE A 218 -8.84 7.42 1.09
N SER A 219 -10.01 7.14 1.69
CA SER A 219 -10.32 5.80 2.20
C SER A 219 -10.65 4.82 1.08
N THR A 220 -11.18 5.36 -0.03
CA THR A 220 -11.62 4.59 -1.21
C THR A 220 -10.78 4.90 -2.46
N ALA A 221 -10.01 5.99 -2.47
CA ALA A 221 -9.14 6.33 -3.59
C ALA A 221 -7.98 5.35 -3.76
N VAL A 222 -7.74 4.97 -5.01
CA VAL A 222 -6.49 4.34 -5.46
C VAL A 222 -5.55 5.46 -5.92
N MET A 223 -4.30 5.41 -5.47
CA MET A 223 -3.26 6.36 -5.85
C MET A 223 -2.11 5.60 -6.49
N CYS A 224 -1.60 6.11 -7.59
CA CYS A 224 -0.42 5.58 -8.27
C CYS A 224 0.45 6.72 -8.78
N THR A 225 1.72 6.39 -8.99
CA THR A 225 2.68 7.28 -9.62
C THR A 225 2.73 6.95 -11.11
N ILE A 226 2.66 7.98 -11.95
CA ILE A 226 2.78 7.84 -13.39
C ILE A 226 4.05 8.59 -13.80
N ARG A 227 5.03 7.86 -14.34
CA ARG A 227 6.18 8.48 -15.01
C ARG A 227 5.71 8.91 -16.41
N LEU A 228 5.89 10.19 -16.74
CA LEU A 228 5.49 10.79 -18.02
C LEU A 228 6.66 10.81 -19.01
#